data_AF-A0A7J9CKA7-F1
#
_entry.id   AF-A0A7J9CKA7-F1
#
_cell.length_a   1.000
_cell.length_b   1.000
_cell.length_c   1.000
_cell.angle_alpha   90.00
_cell.angle_beta   90.00
_cell.angle_gamma   90.00
#
_symmetry.space_group_name_H-M   'P 1'
#
loop_
_entity.id
_entity.type
_entity.pdbx_description
1 polymer ?
#
loop_
_entity_poly.entity_id
_entity_poly.type
_entity_poly.pdbx_seq_one_letter_code
_entity_poly.pdbx_strand_id
1 'polypeptide(L)'
;MNETSEFRSPRDTDGHGTHTASIAAGRYVFPASTLGYAKGVAAGMAPKARLAAYKVCWTAGCFDSDILAAFDAAVADGVDVISLSVGGVVVPYHLDAIAIGAFNAADQGVFVSASAGNGGPGGLTVTNVAPWVATIGAGTIDRDFPADVKLGNGKVVPGVSVYNGPGLSPGRMYPLVYGGTGGGDGYSSSLCLEGSLDPVFVKGKIVVCDRGINSRAAKGEVVKKAGGIGMILANGVFDGEGLVADCHVLPATAVGASNGDEIRGYIDSASKSKSPATATILFKGTRLGVRPAPVVASFSARGPNPETPEILKPDVIAPGLNILAAWPDKVGPSGVSSDSRNTEFNILSGTSMACPHVSGLAALLKAAHPEWSPAAIKSALMTSAYTVDNRGETMLDESNGNTSTVLDFGSGHVHPTKAMDPGLVYDITTMDYIDFLC
;
A
#
# COMPACT_ATOMS: atom_id res chain seq x y z
N MET A 1 -8.33 26.32 -2.14
CA MET A 1 -9.17 25.18 -2.52
C MET A 1 -9.77 25.45 -3.88
N ASN A 2 -9.68 24.48 -4.80
CA ASN A 2 -10.37 24.58 -6.09
C ASN A 2 -11.68 23.78 -6.02
N GLU A 3 -12.81 24.48 -5.90
CA GLU A 3 -14.12 23.84 -5.70
C GLU A 3 -14.63 23.08 -6.94
N THR A 4 -13.94 23.16 -8.08
CA THR A 4 -14.25 22.32 -9.25
C THR A 4 -13.66 20.92 -9.17
N SER A 5 -12.64 20.71 -8.32
CA SER A 5 -11.97 19.41 -8.12
C SER A 5 -12.20 18.85 -6.73
N GLU A 6 -12.62 19.67 -5.77
CA GLU A 6 -12.80 19.29 -4.36
C GLU A 6 -14.09 19.84 -3.78
N PHE A 7 -14.63 19.16 -2.78
CA PHE A 7 -15.77 19.66 -2.01
C PHE A 7 -15.30 20.27 -0.70
N ARG A 8 -15.75 21.49 -0.39
CA ARG A 8 -15.64 22.11 0.95
C ARG A 8 -16.60 21.43 1.93
N SER A 9 -16.36 20.15 2.20
CA SER A 9 -17.18 19.26 3.02
C SER A 9 -16.35 18.04 3.41
N PRO A 10 -16.80 17.20 4.37
CA PRO A 10 -16.13 15.94 4.68
C PRO A 10 -16.26 14.87 3.57
N ARG A 11 -16.91 15.17 2.44
CA ARG A 11 -17.02 14.24 1.32
C ARG A 11 -15.64 13.92 0.74
N ASP A 12 -15.38 12.62 0.59
CA ASP A 12 -14.20 12.09 -0.06
C ASP A 12 -14.31 12.18 -1.59
N THR A 13 -13.25 12.68 -2.23
CA THR A 13 -13.11 12.84 -3.69
C THR A 13 -11.91 12.10 -4.26
N ASP A 14 -11.09 11.53 -3.38
CA ASP A 14 -9.85 10.82 -3.72
C ASP A 14 -10.06 9.31 -3.59
N GLY A 15 -10.74 8.89 -2.52
CA GLY A 15 -11.04 7.49 -2.22
C GLY A 15 -10.21 6.89 -1.11
N HIS A 16 -9.03 7.43 -0.80
CA HIS A 16 -8.18 6.93 0.28
C HIS A 16 -8.88 6.94 1.64
N GLY A 17 -9.60 8.02 1.97
CA GLY A 17 -10.35 8.14 3.22
C GLY A 17 -11.48 7.10 3.34
N THR A 18 -12.25 6.90 2.27
CA THR A 18 -13.32 5.88 2.21
C THR A 18 -12.74 4.46 2.35
N HIS A 19 -11.62 4.20 1.67
CA HIS A 19 -10.95 2.90 1.70
C HIS A 19 -10.48 2.57 3.11
N THR A 20 -9.69 3.45 3.72
CA THR A 20 -9.14 3.27 5.08
C THR A 20 -10.23 3.20 6.16
N ALA A 21 -11.24 4.07 6.10
CA ALA A 21 -12.40 4.05 6.99
C ALA A 21 -13.12 2.68 6.99
N SER A 22 -13.33 2.11 5.80
CA SER A 22 -14.03 0.84 5.66
C SER A 22 -13.18 -0.37 6.10
N ILE A 23 -11.85 -0.29 6.02
CA ILE A 23 -10.97 -1.32 6.62
C ILE A 23 -11.09 -1.32 8.15
N ALA A 24 -11.20 -0.15 8.78
CA ALA A 24 -11.30 -0.07 10.23
C ALA A 24 -12.68 -0.54 10.73
N ALA A 25 -13.76 0.03 10.19
CA ALA A 25 -15.12 -0.12 10.74
C ALA A 25 -16.22 -0.40 9.71
N GLY A 26 -15.86 -0.82 8.49
CA GLY A 26 -16.83 -1.16 7.45
C GLY A 26 -17.83 -2.23 7.88
N ARG A 27 -19.10 -2.03 7.57
CA ARG A 27 -20.15 -3.04 7.78
C ARG A 27 -19.98 -4.21 6.82
N TYR A 28 -20.62 -5.33 7.13
CA TYR A 28 -20.70 -6.48 6.24
C TYR A 28 -21.42 -6.09 4.95
N VAL A 29 -20.74 -6.23 3.81
CA VAL A 29 -21.30 -5.97 2.48
C VAL A 29 -21.05 -7.16 1.56
N PHE A 30 -22.10 -7.59 0.86
CA PHE A 30 -22.05 -8.67 -0.12
C PHE A 30 -22.97 -8.34 -1.32
N PRO A 31 -22.54 -8.63 -2.56
CA PRO A 31 -21.21 -9.11 -2.96
C PRO A 31 -20.20 -7.96 -3.06
N ALA A 32 -19.05 -8.08 -2.37
CA ALA A 32 -17.93 -7.14 -2.52
C ALA A 32 -16.90 -7.69 -3.52
N SER A 33 -16.43 -6.85 -4.44
CA SER A 33 -15.32 -7.15 -5.35
C SER A 33 -14.85 -5.91 -6.10
N THR A 34 -13.59 -5.88 -6.52
CA THR A 34 -13.09 -4.88 -7.47
C THR A 34 -12.94 -5.55 -8.82
N LEU A 35 -13.75 -5.15 -9.81
CA LEU A 35 -13.66 -5.70 -11.16
C LEU A 35 -13.73 -7.25 -11.20
N GLY A 36 -14.45 -7.88 -10.27
CA GLY A 36 -14.55 -9.35 -10.14
C GLY A 36 -13.42 -10.02 -9.35
N TYR A 37 -12.38 -9.29 -8.95
CA TYR A 37 -11.30 -9.76 -8.08
C TYR A 37 -11.71 -9.67 -6.60
N ALA A 38 -11.11 -10.54 -5.77
CA ALA A 38 -11.35 -10.63 -4.33
C ALA A 38 -12.83 -10.75 -3.94
N LYS A 39 -13.63 -11.45 -4.77
CA LYS A 39 -15.07 -11.60 -4.56
C LYS A 39 -15.38 -12.26 -3.22
N GLY A 40 -16.20 -11.61 -2.40
CA GLY A 40 -16.61 -12.16 -1.11
C GLY A 40 -17.48 -11.21 -0.31
N VAL A 41 -17.40 -11.34 1.02
CA VAL A 41 -17.99 -10.41 1.98
C VAL A 41 -16.89 -9.45 2.42
N ALA A 42 -17.08 -8.15 2.25
CA ALA A 42 -16.20 -7.14 2.84
C ALA A 42 -16.73 -6.75 4.22
N ALA A 43 -15.82 -6.59 5.17
CA ALA A 43 -16.10 -6.08 6.51
C ALA A 43 -14.81 -5.46 7.07
N GLY A 44 -14.94 -4.39 7.85
CA GLY A 44 -13.81 -3.84 8.59
C GLY A 44 -13.40 -4.72 9.77
N MET A 45 -12.29 -4.38 10.42
CA MET A 45 -11.83 -5.11 11.59
C MET A 45 -12.81 -4.99 12.76
N ALA A 46 -13.46 -3.83 12.93
CA ALA A 46 -14.50 -3.60 13.93
C ALA A 46 -15.84 -3.15 13.28
N PRO A 47 -16.61 -4.06 12.63
CA PRO A 47 -17.81 -3.69 11.87
C PRO A 47 -18.92 -3.01 12.66
N LYS A 48 -18.87 -3.07 14.00
CA LYS A 48 -19.86 -2.45 14.89
C LYS A 48 -19.39 -1.13 15.50
N ALA A 49 -18.12 -0.75 15.31
CA ALA A 49 -17.60 0.53 15.77
C ALA A 49 -18.34 1.69 15.09
N ARG A 50 -18.33 2.85 15.75
CA ARG A 50 -18.79 4.11 15.16
C ARG A 50 -17.62 4.74 14.42
N LEU A 51 -17.93 5.53 13.40
CA LEU A 51 -16.93 6.21 12.58
C LEU A 51 -17.18 7.71 12.62
N ALA A 52 -16.15 8.48 12.97
CA ALA A 52 -16.11 9.94 12.85
C ALA A 52 -15.01 10.29 11.84
N ALA A 53 -15.34 11.10 10.83
CA ALA A 53 -14.43 11.43 9.74
C ALA A 53 -13.97 12.88 9.84
N TYR A 54 -12.66 13.09 9.98
CA TYR A 54 -12.01 14.39 10.01
C TYR A 54 -11.14 14.53 8.76
N LYS A 55 -11.61 15.30 7.77
CA LYS A 55 -10.91 15.45 6.48
C LYS A 55 -9.83 16.52 6.59
N VAL A 56 -8.57 16.08 6.55
CA VAL A 56 -7.37 16.95 6.64
C VAL A 56 -6.53 16.98 5.36
N CYS A 57 -6.82 16.07 4.43
CA CYS A 57 -6.10 15.95 3.17
C CYS A 57 -6.93 16.48 2.01
N TRP A 58 -6.24 17.22 1.17
CA TRP A 58 -6.74 17.88 -0.02
C TRP A 58 -5.81 17.56 -1.19
N THR A 59 -6.14 18.05 -2.38
CA THR A 59 -5.36 17.90 -3.61
C THR A 59 -3.96 18.51 -3.46
N ALA A 60 -3.84 19.55 -2.63
CA ALA A 60 -2.56 20.19 -2.31
C ALA A 60 -1.75 19.46 -1.22
N GLY A 61 -2.29 18.39 -0.64
CA GLY A 61 -1.69 17.64 0.46
C GLY A 61 -2.49 17.76 1.76
N CYS A 62 -1.89 17.23 2.83
CA CYS A 62 -2.43 17.29 4.18
C CYS A 62 -1.63 18.33 4.97
N PHE A 63 -2.29 19.42 5.41
CA PHE A 63 -1.60 20.52 6.08
C PHE A 63 -1.49 20.25 7.58
N ASP A 64 -0.34 20.60 8.17
CA ASP A 64 -0.08 20.43 9.61
C ASP A 64 -1.14 21.12 10.49
N SER A 65 -1.60 22.31 10.08
CA SER A 65 -2.67 23.04 10.77
C SER A 65 -3.99 22.28 10.77
N ASP A 66 -4.34 21.64 9.66
CA ASP A 66 -5.58 20.88 9.52
C ASP A 66 -5.47 19.58 10.33
N ILE A 67 -4.29 18.95 10.35
CA ILE A 67 -4.00 17.75 11.14
C ILE A 67 -4.17 18.06 12.64
N LEU A 68 -3.54 19.12 13.15
CA LEU A 68 -3.66 19.51 14.55
C LEU A 68 -5.10 19.85 14.93
N ALA A 69 -5.80 20.63 14.09
CA ALA A 69 -7.20 20.97 14.33
C ALA A 69 -8.11 19.73 14.36
N ALA A 70 -7.81 18.71 13.54
CA ALA A 70 -8.55 17.45 13.56
C ALA A 70 -8.24 16.61 14.81
N PHE A 71 -7.00 16.58 15.29
CA PHE A 71 -6.68 15.94 16.57
C PHE A 71 -7.45 16.61 17.72
N ASP A 72 -7.40 17.93 17.82
CA ASP A 72 -8.11 18.68 18.87
C ASP A 72 -9.62 18.40 18.83
N ALA A 73 -10.22 18.47 17.64
CA ALA A 73 -11.65 18.18 17.46
C ALA A 73 -11.99 16.72 17.80
N ALA A 74 -11.20 15.75 17.34
CA ALA A 74 -11.47 14.34 17.58
C ALA A 74 -11.38 13.98 19.07
N VAL A 75 -10.37 14.50 19.77
CA VAL A 75 -10.22 14.29 21.22
C VAL A 75 -11.37 14.97 21.97
N ALA A 76 -11.74 16.20 21.60
CA ALA A 76 -12.87 16.91 22.23
C ALA A 76 -14.22 16.22 22.00
N ASP A 77 -14.41 15.58 20.84
CA ASP A 77 -15.59 14.79 20.50
C ASP A 77 -15.61 13.41 21.19
N GLY A 78 -14.54 13.04 21.91
CA GLY A 78 -14.47 11.83 22.73
C GLY A 78 -14.26 10.54 21.93
N VAL A 79 -13.43 10.58 20.87
CA VAL A 79 -13.08 9.36 20.13
C VAL A 79 -12.20 8.43 20.97
N ASP A 80 -12.35 7.11 20.81
CA ASP A 80 -11.51 6.12 21.50
C ASP A 80 -10.18 5.83 20.78
N VAL A 81 -10.20 5.93 19.45
CA VAL A 81 -9.09 5.56 18.57
C VAL A 81 -9.01 6.54 17.40
N ILE A 82 -7.80 7.00 17.09
CA ILE A 82 -7.48 7.78 15.89
C ILE A 82 -6.69 6.89 14.93
N SER A 83 -7.19 6.76 13.70
CA SER A 83 -6.55 6.05 12.59
C SER A 83 -5.97 7.06 11.61
N LEU A 84 -4.64 7.18 11.57
CA LEU A 84 -3.95 8.22 10.81
C LEU A 84 -3.06 7.61 9.71
N SER A 85 -3.64 7.45 8.52
CA SER A 85 -2.94 6.88 7.37
C SER A 85 -2.20 7.93 6.53
N VAL A 86 -1.57 8.89 7.21
CA VAL A 86 -0.74 9.97 6.64
C VAL A 86 0.57 10.06 7.41
N GLY A 87 1.57 10.70 6.82
CA GLY A 87 2.87 10.89 7.45
C GLY A 87 3.70 11.92 6.69
N GLY A 88 4.59 12.60 7.41
CA GLY A 88 5.54 13.56 6.87
C GLY A 88 6.97 13.06 6.95
N VAL A 89 7.91 13.96 6.63
CA VAL A 89 9.33 13.75 6.92
C VAL A 89 9.53 13.74 8.44
N VAL A 90 10.40 12.88 8.94
CA VAL A 90 10.73 12.88 10.37
C VAL A 90 11.49 14.16 10.71
N VAL A 91 10.96 14.90 11.67
CA VAL A 91 11.54 16.08 12.29
C VAL A 91 11.49 15.90 13.82
N PRO A 92 12.21 16.72 14.61
CA PRO A 92 12.12 16.65 16.05
C PRO A 92 10.67 16.69 16.54
N TYR A 93 10.33 15.92 17.59
CA TYR A 93 8.93 15.70 18.00
C TYR A 93 8.13 16.98 18.26
N HIS A 94 8.78 18.05 18.73
CA HIS A 94 8.17 19.35 18.99
C HIS A 94 7.91 20.21 17.73
N LEU A 95 8.37 19.76 16.56
CA LEU A 95 8.09 20.35 15.25
C LEU A 95 7.20 19.45 14.38
N ASP A 96 6.91 18.22 14.82
CA ASP A 96 6.05 17.27 14.12
C ASP A 96 4.60 17.42 14.61
N ALA A 97 3.73 17.94 13.73
CA ALA A 97 2.31 18.14 14.03
C ALA A 97 1.57 16.83 14.41
N ILE A 98 1.96 15.70 13.81
CA ILE A 98 1.38 14.40 14.15
C ILE A 98 1.87 13.97 15.53
N ALA A 99 3.16 14.15 15.84
CA ALA A 99 3.69 13.81 17.16
C ALA A 99 3.03 14.66 18.26
N ILE A 100 2.87 15.97 18.05
CA ILE A 100 2.22 16.88 19.00
C ILE A 100 0.74 16.49 19.22
N GLY A 101 -0.03 16.33 18.14
CA GLY A 101 -1.44 15.95 18.23
C GLY A 101 -1.63 14.58 18.88
N ALA A 102 -0.77 13.62 18.53
CA ALA A 102 -0.84 12.27 19.09
C ALA A 102 -0.43 12.21 20.57
N PHE A 103 0.48 13.08 21.02
CA PHE A 103 0.84 13.18 22.43
C PHE A 103 -0.35 13.60 23.28
N ASN A 104 -1.04 14.66 22.87
CA ASN A 104 -2.24 15.17 23.55
C ASN A 104 -3.39 14.14 23.51
N ALA A 105 -3.56 13.44 22.38
CA ALA A 105 -4.53 12.36 22.28
C ALA A 105 -4.23 11.21 23.26
N ALA A 106 -2.98 10.76 23.32
CA ALA A 106 -2.56 9.71 24.24
C ALA A 106 -2.76 10.12 25.72
N ASP A 107 -2.49 11.38 26.05
CA ASP A 107 -2.74 11.94 27.40
C ASP A 107 -4.22 11.90 27.79
N GLN A 108 -5.11 12.09 26.83
CA GLN A 108 -6.56 11.96 27.02
C GLN A 108 -7.05 10.50 26.88
N GLY A 109 -6.15 9.52 26.86
CA GLY A 109 -6.48 8.10 26.80
C GLY A 109 -6.91 7.59 25.42
N VAL A 110 -6.69 8.38 24.36
CA VAL A 110 -7.04 8.04 22.97
C VAL A 110 -5.87 7.31 22.30
N PHE A 111 -6.13 6.12 21.76
CA PHE A 111 -5.10 5.36 21.05
C PHE A 111 -4.88 5.90 19.65
N VAL A 112 -3.61 6.17 19.28
CA VAL A 112 -3.25 6.68 17.95
C VAL A 112 -2.46 5.63 17.18
N SER A 113 -3.02 5.18 16.06
CA SER A 113 -2.33 4.36 15.08
C SER A 113 -1.96 5.21 13.87
N ALA A 114 -0.71 5.10 13.41
CA ALA A 114 -0.26 5.78 12.20
C ALA A 114 0.51 4.84 11.27
N SER A 115 0.41 5.08 9.97
CA SER A 115 1.13 4.30 8.96
C SER A 115 2.64 4.55 9.01
N ALA A 116 3.48 3.52 8.89
CA ALA A 116 4.94 3.65 8.92
C ALA A 116 5.52 4.41 7.72
N GLY A 117 4.78 4.52 6.61
CA GLY A 117 5.24 5.10 5.34
C GLY A 117 5.53 4.03 4.29
N ASN A 118 5.65 4.46 3.02
CA ASN A 118 5.83 3.58 1.87
C ASN A 118 7.19 3.79 1.16
N GLY A 119 8.19 4.28 1.90
CA GLY A 119 9.52 4.62 1.39
C GLY A 119 10.54 3.48 1.44
N GLY A 120 10.14 2.27 1.82
CA GLY A 120 11.00 1.09 1.82
C GLY A 120 11.47 0.69 0.41
N PRO A 121 12.39 -0.29 0.28
CA PRO A 121 12.89 -1.17 1.35
C PRO A 121 14.15 -0.66 2.07
N GLY A 122 14.64 0.54 1.74
CA GLY A 122 15.82 1.11 2.40
C GLY A 122 15.60 1.35 3.90
N GLY A 123 16.66 1.20 4.70
CA GLY A 123 16.66 1.58 6.11
C GLY A 123 16.48 3.09 6.32
N LEU A 124 16.11 3.50 7.54
CA LEU A 124 15.86 4.90 7.93
C LEU A 124 14.74 5.58 7.12
N THR A 125 13.74 4.81 6.68
CA THR A 125 12.62 5.32 5.87
C THR A 125 11.33 5.44 6.66
N VAL A 126 11.27 4.89 7.88
CA VAL A 126 10.09 4.92 8.75
C VAL A 126 9.75 6.34 9.20
N THR A 127 8.45 6.61 9.21
CA THR A 127 7.84 7.89 9.62
C THR A 127 6.89 7.67 10.80
N ASN A 128 6.31 8.75 11.35
CA ASN A 128 5.42 8.69 12.51
C ASN A 128 6.08 7.99 13.72
N VAL A 129 7.31 8.42 14.05
CA VAL A 129 8.23 7.65 14.90
C VAL A 129 8.14 7.95 16.40
N ALA A 130 7.25 8.85 16.80
CA ALA A 130 7.03 9.18 18.20
C ALA A 130 6.71 7.93 19.06
N PRO A 131 7.26 7.81 20.29
CA PRO A 131 7.05 6.64 21.15
C PRO A 131 5.58 6.36 21.50
N TRP A 132 4.78 7.41 21.66
CA TRP A 132 3.35 7.36 21.96
C TRP A 132 2.44 7.04 20.75
N VAL A 133 3.01 6.93 19.55
CA VAL A 133 2.29 6.50 18.34
C VAL A 133 2.50 5.00 18.11
N ALA A 134 1.43 4.28 17.75
CA ALA A 134 1.53 2.92 17.22
C ALA A 134 1.77 2.96 15.71
N THR A 135 3.03 2.79 15.29
CA THR A 135 3.52 2.90 13.92
C THR A 135 3.44 1.56 13.20
N ILE A 136 2.63 1.50 12.15
CA ILE A 136 2.20 0.24 11.54
C ILE A 136 2.84 0.05 10.16
N GLY A 137 3.67 -0.98 10.02
CA GLY A 137 4.19 -1.43 8.73
C GLY A 137 3.21 -2.34 7.99
N ALA A 138 3.52 -2.68 6.73
CA ALA A 138 2.65 -3.46 5.86
C ALA A 138 3.18 -4.87 5.61
N GLY A 139 2.34 -5.85 5.87
CA GLY A 139 2.53 -7.25 5.49
C GLY A 139 1.56 -7.70 4.40
N THR A 140 1.91 -8.80 3.75
CA THR A 140 1.03 -9.48 2.79
C THR A 140 0.01 -10.39 3.47
N ILE A 141 -0.95 -10.86 2.70
CA ILE A 141 -1.86 -11.95 3.07
C ILE A 141 -1.68 -13.11 2.10
N ASP A 142 -2.30 -14.25 2.38
CA ASP A 142 -2.23 -15.46 1.55
C ASP A 142 -3.06 -15.37 0.25
N ARG A 143 -3.35 -14.15 -0.22
CA ARG A 143 -4.10 -13.85 -1.45
C ARG A 143 -3.24 -13.06 -2.41
N ASP A 144 -3.31 -13.41 -3.69
CA ASP A 144 -2.63 -12.72 -4.77
C ASP A 144 -3.48 -12.63 -6.05
N PHE A 145 -3.04 -11.82 -7.02
CA PHE A 145 -3.69 -11.55 -8.30
C PHE A 145 -2.74 -11.78 -9.50
N PRO A 146 -2.37 -13.04 -9.79
CA PRO A 146 -1.32 -13.31 -10.77
C PRO A 146 -1.72 -12.93 -12.20
N ALA A 147 -0.78 -12.32 -12.91
CA ALA A 147 -0.86 -11.90 -14.30
C ALA A 147 0.48 -12.14 -15.02
N ASP A 148 0.81 -13.40 -15.28
CA ASP A 148 2.13 -13.77 -15.81
C ASP A 148 2.36 -13.25 -17.24
N VAL A 149 3.62 -12.93 -17.55
CA VAL A 149 4.06 -12.66 -18.93
C VAL A 149 4.52 -13.96 -19.57
N LYS A 150 3.92 -14.34 -20.70
CA LYS A 150 4.43 -15.43 -21.54
C LYS A 150 5.20 -14.83 -22.71
N LEU A 151 6.50 -15.09 -22.79
CA LEU A 151 7.39 -14.64 -23.85
C LEU A 151 7.37 -15.60 -25.05
N GLY A 152 7.73 -15.09 -26.23
CA GLY A 152 7.76 -15.86 -27.48
C GLY A 152 8.78 -17.00 -27.51
N ASN A 153 9.79 -16.95 -26.64
CA ASN A 153 10.72 -18.06 -26.42
C ASN A 153 10.16 -19.17 -25.50
N GLY A 154 8.90 -19.06 -25.08
CA GLY A 154 8.20 -20.02 -24.23
C GLY A 154 8.36 -19.80 -22.73
N LYS A 155 9.22 -18.87 -22.30
CA LYS A 155 9.39 -18.57 -20.88
C LYS A 155 8.18 -17.86 -20.30
N VAL A 156 7.81 -18.22 -19.07
CA VAL A 156 6.72 -17.61 -18.31
C VAL A 156 7.34 -16.88 -17.12
N VAL A 157 7.12 -15.58 -17.06
CA VAL A 157 7.64 -14.68 -16.04
C VAL A 157 6.48 -14.28 -15.11
N PRO A 158 6.56 -14.55 -13.80
CA PRO A 158 5.52 -14.18 -12.86
C PRO A 158 5.31 -12.67 -12.80
N GLY A 159 4.05 -12.27 -12.63
CA GLY A 159 3.67 -10.87 -12.43
C GLY A 159 2.29 -10.76 -11.78
N VAL A 160 1.86 -9.54 -11.48
CA VAL A 160 0.57 -9.27 -10.81
C VAL A 160 -0.19 -8.14 -11.48
N SER A 161 -1.53 -8.19 -11.40
CA SER A 161 -2.40 -7.16 -11.97
C SER A 161 -3.85 -7.28 -11.53
N VAL A 162 -4.55 -6.14 -11.47
CA VAL A 162 -6.02 -6.09 -11.42
C VAL A 162 -6.54 -5.49 -12.73
N TYR A 163 -6.97 -6.36 -13.65
CA TYR A 163 -7.52 -5.92 -14.94
C TYR A 163 -8.67 -6.82 -15.39
N ASN A 164 -9.80 -6.22 -15.72
CA ASN A 164 -10.99 -6.92 -16.24
C ASN A 164 -11.58 -6.23 -17.49
N GLY A 165 -10.74 -5.51 -18.24
CA GLY A 165 -11.15 -4.94 -19.53
C GLY A 165 -10.99 -5.95 -20.68
N PRO A 166 -11.22 -5.53 -21.94
CA PRO A 166 -10.91 -6.36 -23.10
C PRO A 166 -9.46 -6.86 -23.04
N GLY A 167 -9.30 -8.17 -22.88
CA GLY A 167 -7.99 -8.81 -22.78
C GLY A 167 -7.30 -8.91 -24.14
N LEU A 168 -6.01 -9.26 -24.09
CA LEU A 168 -5.29 -9.76 -25.25
C LEU A 168 -5.97 -11.05 -25.73
N SER A 169 -6.17 -11.21 -27.05
CA SER A 169 -6.78 -12.42 -27.60
C SER A 169 -6.10 -13.71 -27.09
N PRO A 170 -6.86 -14.69 -26.57
CA PRO A 170 -6.30 -15.92 -26.02
C PRO A 170 -5.38 -16.63 -27.01
N GLY A 171 -4.20 -17.06 -26.55
CA GLY A 171 -3.22 -17.78 -27.36
C GLY A 171 -2.47 -16.93 -28.40
N ARG A 172 -2.86 -15.66 -28.61
CA ARG A 172 -2.16 -14.75 -29.52
C ARG A 172 -0.94 -14.12 -28.84
N MET A 173 0.17 -14.15 -29.56
CA MET A 173 1.39 -13.43 -29.21
C MET A 173 1.40 -12.08 -29.92
N TYR A 174 1.85 -11.05 -29.22
CA TYR A 174 1.92 -9.68 -29.73
C TYR A 174 3.36 -9.20 -29.75
N PRO A 175 3.75 -8.31 -30.67
CA PRO A 175 5.08 -7.72 -30.65
C PRO A 175 5.35 -7.05 -29.30
N LEU A 176 6.56 -7.26 -28.78
CA LEU A 176 7.03 -6.74 -27.51
C LEU A 176 8.14 -5.72 -27.77
N VAL A 177 8.06 -4.55 -27.14
CA VAL A 177 9.07 -3.50 -27.24
C VAL A 177 9.38 -2.92 -25.88
N TYR A 178 10.59 -2.36 -25.73
CA TYR A 178 10.96 -1.60 -24.54
C TYR A 178 10.89 -0.11 -24.83
N GLY A 179 10.23 0.66 -23.95
CA GLY A 179 10.04 2.10 -24.13
C GLY A 179 11.36 2.88 -24.26
N GLY A 180 12.42 2.42 -23.58
CA GLY A 180 13.74 3.07 -23.59
C GLY A 180 14.50 2.97 -24.91
N THR A 181 14.12 2.10 -25.85
CA THR A 181 14.83 1.89 -27.14
C THR A 181 14.08 2.42 -28.36
N GLY A 182 12.92 3.07 -28.15
CA GLY A 182 11.89 3.31 -29.16
C GLY A 182 11.77 4.69 -29.78
N GLY A 183 12.83 5.50 -29.83
CA GLY A 183 12.80 6.81 -30.52
C GLY A 183 12.46 8.03 -29.66
N GLY A 184 12.42 7.89 -28.33
CA GLY A 184 12.38 9.01 -27.37
C GLY A 184 13.79 9.43 -26.89
N ASP A 185 13.84 10.17 -25.79
CA ASP A 185 15.09 10.58 -25.10
C ASP A 185 15.77 9.44 -24.30
N GLY A 186 15.22 8.23 -24.37
CA GLY A 186 15.70 7.01 -23.69
C GLY A 186 15.26 6.93 -22.23
N TYR A 187 15.43 8.02 -21.47
CA TYR A 187 15.08 8.06 -20.05
C TYR A 187 13.57 8.30 -19.81
N SER A 188 13.00 9.35 -20.37
CA SER A 188 11.56 9.64 -20.21
C SER A 188 10.70 8.59 -20.91
N SER A 189 11.22 8.00 -22.00
CA SER A 189 10.53 6.95 -22.74
C SER A 189 10.59 5.59 -22.04
N SER A 190 11.68 5.25 -21.33
CA SER A 190 11.69 4.04 -20.50
C SER A 190 10.67 4.13 -19.36
N LEU A 191 10.53 5.32 -18.78
CA LEU A 191 9.53 5.59 -17.74
C LEU A 191 8.10 5.79 -18.28
N CYS A 192 7.89 5.77 -19.59
CA CYS A 192 6.58 6.01 -20.21
C CYS A 192 5.90 7.29 -19.65
N LEU A 193 6.67 8.38 -19.56
CA LEU A 193 6.17 9.71 -19.21
C LEU A 193 5.24 10.27 -20.30
N GLU A 194 4.36 11.18 -19.93
CA GLU A 194 3.42 11.79 -20.89
C GLU A 194 4.19 12.41 -22.07
N GLY A 195 3.81 12.04 -23.30
CA GLY A 195 4.43 12.54 -24.53
C GLY A 195 5.80 11.94 -24.89
N SER A 196 6.34 10.99 -24.12
CA SER A 196 7.70 10.46 -24.37
C SER A 196 7.77 9.26 -25.31
N LEU A 197 6.63 8.60 -25.61
CA LEU A 197 6.57 7.43 -26.48
C LEU A 197 6.29 7.82 -27.93
N ASP A 198 7.05 7.27 -28.88
CA ASP A 198 6.76 7.37 -30.32
C ASP A 198 5.54 6.48 -30.68
N PRO A 199 4.40 7.07 -31.12
CA PRO A 199 3.21 6.30 -31.49
C PRO A 199 3.46 5.30 -32.61
N VAL A 200 4.34 5.60 -33.58
CA VAL A 200 4.67 4.68 -34.68
C VAL A 200 5.39 3.45 -34.14
N PHE A 201 6.28 3.64 -33.17
CA PHE A 201 7.03 2.56 -32.56
C PHE A 201 6.16 1.65 -31.68
N VAL A 202 5.20 2.19 -30.91
CA VAL A 202 4.45 1.40 -29.91
C VAL A 202 3.08 0.89 -30.39
N LYS A 203 2.52 1.46 -31.46
CA LYS A 203 1.17 1.11 -31.93
C LYS A 203 1.00 -0.39 -32.18
N GLY A 204 0.00 -0.99 -31.53
CA GLY A 204 -0.32 -2.42 -31.67
C GLY A 204 0.63 -3.37 -30.93
N LYS A 205 1.49 -2.86 -30.04
CA LYS A 205 2.51 -3.65 -29.31
C LYS A 205 2.28 -3.64 -27.80
N ILE A 206 2.88 -4.61 -27.11
CA ILE A 206 3.05 -4.59 -25.66
C ILE A 206 4.33 -3.80 -25.36
N VAL A 207 4.25 -2.83 -24.45
CA VAL A 207 5.35 -1.94 -24.10
C VAL A 207 5.88 -2.26 -22.71
N VAL A 208 7.17 -2.52 -22.59
CA VAL A 208 7.86 -2.58 -21.30
C VAL A 208 8.21 -1.17 -20.86
N CYS A 209 7.72 -0.78 -19.69
CA CYS A 209 8.00 0.49 -19.03
C CYS A 209 8.71 0.21 -17.70
N ASP A 210 9.68 1.03 -17.34
CA ASP A 210 10.32 0.96 -16.04
C ASP A 210 9.50 1.73 -15.00
N ARG A 211 9.49 1.21 -13.77
CA ARG A 211 8.98 1.92 -12.60
C ARG A 211 9.84 3.16 -12.32
N GLY A 212 9.22 4.20 -11.76
CA GLY A 212 9.91 5.45 -11.47
C GLY A 212 8.95 6.54 -10.98
N ILE A 213 9.26 7.79 -11.32
CA ILE A 213 8.70 9.00 -10.69
C ILE A 213 7.19 9.23 -10.86
N ASN A 214 6.58 8.71 -11.93
CA ASN A 214 5.14 8.83 -12.17
C ASN A 214 4.39 7.57 -11.73
N SER A 215 3.08 7.70 -11.49
CA SER A 215 2.27 6.57 -10.99
C SER A 215 2.25 5.39 -11.97
N ARG A 216 2.17 4.18 -11.40
CA ARG A 216 2.18 2.91 -12.13
C ARG A 216 1.03 2.82 -13.13
N ALA A 217 -0.16 3.28 -12.76
CA ALA A 217 -1.32 3.34 -13.64
C ALA A 217 -1.21 4.41 -14.74
N ALA A 218 -0.62 5.58 -14.45
CA ALA A 218 -0.44 6.65 -15.45
C ALA A 218 0.44 6.22 -16.62
N LYS A 219 1.49 5.43 -16.37
CA LYS A 219 2.31 4.82 -17.44
C LYS A 219 1.46 4.02 -18.42
N GLY A 220 0.48 3.28 -17.90
CA GLY A 220 -0.46 2.54 -18.72
C GLY A 220 -1.35 3.45 -19.58
N GLU A 221 -1.82 4.56 -19.02
CA GLU A 221 -2.56 5.57 -19.77
C GLU A 221 -1.75 6.13 -20.94
N VAL A 222 -0.46 6.45 -20.71
CA VAL A 222 0.46 6.93 -21.75
C VAL A 222 0.63 5.89 -22.86
N VAL A 223 0.90 4.63 -22.50
CA VAL A 223 1.03 3.53 -23.47
C VAL A 223 -0.24 3.39 -24.32
N LYS A 224 -1.41 3.44 -23.67
CA LYS A 224 -2.71 3.37 -24.34
C LYS A 224 -2.93 4.55 -25.30
N LYS A 225 -2.63 5.79 -24.87
CA LYS A 225 -2.74 7.01 -25.70
C LYS A 225 -1.84 6.93 -26.93
N ALA A 226 -0.64 6.38 -26.81
CA ALA A 226 0.30 6.19 -27.92
C ALA A 226 -0.09 5.01 -28.85
N GLY A 227 -1.17 4.28 -28.56
CA GLY A 227 -1.70 3.18 -29.37
C GLY A 227 -1.13 1.80 -29.02
N GLY A 228 -0.39 1.68 -27.92
CA GLY A 228 0.00 0.39 -27.35
C GLY A 228 -1.21 -0.41 -26.86
N ILE A 229 -1.11 -1.72 -26.92
CA ILE A 229 -2.21 -2.66 -26.60
C ILE A 229 -2.02 -3.39 -25.27
N GLY A 230 -0.85 -3.24 -24.65
CA GLY A 230 -0.58 -3.75 -23.32
C GLY A 230 0.70 -3.15 -22.73
N MET A 231 0.89 -3.30 -21.43
CA MET A 231 2.07 -2.80 -20.73
C MET A 231 2.65 -3.87 -19.79
N ILE A 232 3.98 -3.95 -19.72
CA ILE A 232 4.69 -4.66 -18.65
C ILE A 232 5.43 -3.60 -17.85
N LEU A 233 5.11 -3.46 -16.58
CA LEU A 233 5.80 -2.54 -15.68
C LEU A 233 6.91 -3.31 -14.97
N ALA A 234 8.16 -2.96 -15.25
CA ALA A 234 9.32 -3.58 -14.63
C ALA A 234 9.83 -2.72 -13.47
N ASN A 235 9.96 -3.32 -12.28
CA ASN A 235 10.68 -2.69 -11.16
C ASN A 235 12.15 -2.43 -11.54
N GLY A 236 12.72 -1.38 -10.95
CA GLY A 236 14.16 -1.13 -10.97
C GLY A 236 14.86 -1.79 -9.77
N VAL A 237 16.20 -1.77 -9.77
CA VAL A 237 17.03 -2.34 -8.68
C VAL A 237 16.65 -1.75 -7.31
N PHE A 238 16.30 -0.47 -7.25
CA PHE A 238 15.90 0.19 -6.00
C PHE A 238 14.51 -0.20 -5.50
N ASP A 239 13.62 -0.68 -6.38
CA ASP A 239 12.27 -1.14 -6.01
C ASP A 239 12.30 -2.60 -5.52
N GLY A 240 13.28 -3.39 -5.96
CA GLY A 240 13.43 -4.81 -5.63
C GLY A 240 12.38 -5.70 -6.30
N GLU A 241 12.14 -6.87 -5.70
CA GLU A 241 11.26 -7.91 -6.28
C GLU A 241 9.78 -7.76 -5.90
N GLY A 242 9.45 -6.94 -4.89
CA GLY A 242 8.08 -6.85 -4.37
C GLY A 242 7.10 -6.16 -5.33
N LEU A 243 5.88 -6.68 -5.38
CA LEU A 243 4.90 -6.33 -6.41
C LEU A 243 3.61 -5.78 -5.82
N VAL A 244 3.08 -4.75 -6.47
CA VAL A 244 1.76 -4.19 -6.15
C VAL A 244 0.84 -4.44 -7.33
N ALA A 245 -0.32 -5.04 -7.07
CA ALA A 245 -1.33 -5.25 -8.09
C ALA A 245 -2.20 -3.99 -8.23
N ASP A 246 -1.90 -3.17 -9.23
CA ASP A 246 -2.71 -1.98 -9.51
C ASP A 246 -3.86 -2.28 -10.49
N CYS A 247 -4.90 -1.45 -10.40
CA CYS A 247 -5.91 -1.37 -11.45
C CYS A 247 -5.33 -0.65 -12.67
N HIS A 248 -5.52 -1.22 -13.87
CA HIS A 248 -5.02 -0.64 -15.11
C HIS A 248 -6.13 -0.32 -16.13
N VAL A 249 -5.87 0.65 -17.03
CA VAL A 249 -6.79 1.10 -18.10
C VAL A 249 -6.60 0.38 -19.45
N LEU A 250 -5.60 -0.51 -19.53
CA LEU A 250 -5.29 -1.45 -20.60
C LEU A 250 -4.74 -2.74 -19.98
N PRO A 251 -4.61 -3.86 -20.74
CA PRO A 251 -3.96 -5.07 -20.24
C PRO A 251 -2.54 -4.75 -19.76
N ALA A 252 -2.26 -4.93 -18.48
CA ALA A 252 -0.94 -4.68 -17.93
C ALA A 252 -0.59 -5.63 -16.80
N THR A 253 0.71 -5.76 -16.52
CA THR A 253 1.23 -6.54 -15.39
C THR A 253 2.51 -5.93 -14.84
N ALA A 254 2.70 -6.02 -13.52
CA ALA A 254 3.94 -5.63 -12.86
C ALA A 254 4.85 -6.86 -12.64
N VAL A 255 6.16 -6.69 -12.84
CA VAL A 255 7.19 -7.73 -12.65
C VAL A 255 8.35 -7.20 -11.80
N GLY A 256 9.02 -8.11 -11.08
CA GLY A 256 10.15 -7.80 -10.21
C GLY A 256 11.38 -7.31 -10.98
N ALA A 257 12.39 -6.80 -10.28
CA ALA A 257 13.57 -6.20 -10.91
C ALA A 257 14.33 -7.22 -11.79
N SER A 258 14.60 -8.40 -11.23
CA SER A 258 15.26 -9.51 -11.93
C SER A 258 14.51 -9.95 -13.19
N ASN A 259 13.19 -10.08 -13.07
CA ASN A 259 12.28 -10.43 -14.16
C ASN A 259 12.21 -9.32 -15.23
N GLY A 260 12.29 -8.05 -14.82
CA GLY A 260 12.39 -6.91 -15.71
C GLY A 260 13.66 -6.93 -16.56
N ASP A 261 14.81 -7.18 -15.93
CA ASP A 261 16.11 -7.32 -16.62
C ASP A 261 16.09 -8.46 -17.62
N GLU A 262 15.46 -9.58 -17.24
CA GLU A 262 15.32 -10.73 -18.12
C GLU A 262 14.48 -10.41 -19.37
N ILE A 263 13.35 -9.73 -19.20
CA ILE A 263 12.49 -9.34 -20.32
C ILE A 263 13.23 -8.35 -21.23
N ARG A 264 13.96 -7.37 -20.67
CA ARG A 264 14.81 -6.44 -21.45
C ARG A 264 15.89 -7.21 -22.22
N GLY A 265 16.58 -8.15 -21.58
CA GLY A 265 17.58 -9.00 -22.22
C GLY A 265 17.02 -9.87 -23.35
N TYR A 266 15.77 -10.36 -23.19
CA TYR A 266 15.05 -11.08 -24.25
C TYR A 266 14.78 -10.19 -25.47
N ILE A 267 14.29 -8.96 -25.25
CA ILE A 267 14.04 -7.98 -26.32
C ILE A 267 15.34 -7.66 -27.08
N ASP A 268 16.42 -7.41 -26.36
CA ASP A 268 17.73 -7.09 -26.95
C ASP A 268 18.29 -8.24 -27.78
N SER A 269 18.15 -9.47 -27.29
CA SER A 269 18.60 -10.68 -27.99
C SER A 269 17.78 -10.94 -29.27
N ALA A 270 16.47 -10.71 -29.22
CA ALA A 270 15.57 -10.81 -30.36
C ALA A 270 15.94 -9.77 -31.45
N SER A 271 16.23 -8.53 -31.03
CA SER A 271 16.70 -7.46 -31.93
C SER A 271 18.02 -7.83 -32.64
N LYS A 272 19.02 -8.31 -31.89
CA LYS A 272 20.32 -8.74 -32.45
C LYS A 272 20.19 -9.90 -33.44
N SER A 273 19.27 -10.83 -33.18
CA SER A 273 18.99 -11.99 -34.03
C SER A 273 17.97 -11.72 -35.15
N LYS A 274 17.52 -10.46 -35.30
CA LYS A 274 16.49 -10.04 -36.28
C LYS A 274 15.19 -10.85 -36.20
N SER A 275 14.88 -11.37 -35.02
CA SER A 275 13.63 -12.08 -34.72
C SER A 275 12.71 -11.16 -33.92
N PRO A 276 11.40 -11.07 -34.22
CA PRO A 276 10.51 -10.20 -33.45
C PRO A 276 10.32 -10.74 -32.04
N ALA A 277 10.67 -9.94 -31.02
CA ALA A 277 10.28 -10.22 -29.64
C ALA A 277 8.75 -10.21 -29.55
N THR A 278 8.18 -11.21 -28.88
CA THR A 278 6.73 -11.26 -28.67
C THR A 278 6.39 -11.67 -27.24
N ALA A 279 5.22 -11.23 -26.77
CA ALA A 279 4.69 -11.61 -25.48
C ALA A 279 3.15 -11.64 -25.48
N THR A 280 2.59 -12.20 -24.42
CA THR A 280 1.19 -12.03 -24.02
C THR A 280 1.09 -12.05 -22.49
N ILE A 281 -0.03 -11.58 -21.94
CA ILE A 281 -0.26 -11.51 -20.48
C ILE A 281 -1.38 -12.49 -20.12
N LEU A 282 -1.13 -13.33 -19.12
CA LEU A 282 -2.02 -14.39 -18.67
C LEU A 282 -2.63 -14.05 -17.31
N PHE A 283 -3.83 -13.46 -17.32
CA PHE A 283 -4.56 -13.13 -16.09
C PHE A 283 -5.15 -14.39 -15.45
N LYS A 284 -4.84 -14.63 -14.16
CA LYS A 284 -5.28 -15.84 -13.43
C LYS A 284 -6.36 -15.58 -12.37
N GLY A 285 -6.85 -14.34 -12.29
CA GLY A 285 -7.86 -13.92 -11.32
C GLY A 285 -7.32 -13.92 -9.88
N THR A 286 -8.20 -14.13 -8.92
CA THR A 286 -7.84 -14.23 -7.49
C THR A 286 -7.32 -15.61 -7.14
N ARG A 287 -6.18 -15.68 -6.46
CA ARG A 287 -5.60 -16.91 -5.90
C ARG A 287 -5.48 -16.78 -4.40
N LEU A 288 -5.78 -17.86 -3.68
CA LEU A 288 -5.71 -17.98 -2.23
C LEU A 288 -4.74 -19.09 -1.84
N GLY A 289 -4.28 -19.09 -0.58
CA GLY A 289 -3.33 -20.06 -0.07
C GLY A 289 -1.90 -19.83 -0.58
N VAL A 290 -1.54 -18.58 -0.88
CA VAL A 290 -0.18 -18.19 -1.28
C VAL A 290 0.78 -18.44 -0.12
N ARG A 291 1.96 -18.99 -0.43
CA ARG A 291 3.02 -19.28 0.53
C ARG A 291 4.36 -18.78 -0.04
N PRO A 292 5.19 -18.06 0.74
CA PRO A 292 4.97 -17.60 2.11
C PRO A 292 3.89 -16.51 2.24
N ALA A 293 3.18 -16.49 3.37
CA ALA A 293 2.42 -15.33 3.83
C ALA A 293 2.25 -15.35 5.36
N PRO A 294 2.33 -14.20 6.06
CA PRO A 294 2.73 -12.89 5.54
C PRO A 294 4.23 -12.82 5.17
N VAL A 295 4.55 -11.91 4.25
CA VAL A 295 5.90 -11.35 4.06
C VAL A 295 5.83 -9.84 4.28
N VAL A 296 6.94 -9.20 4.66
CA VAL A 296 7.00 -7.74 4.78
C VAL A 296 6.98 -7.13 3.39
N ALA A 297 5.99 -6.28 3.10
CA ALA A 297 5.85 -5.67 1.79
C ALA A 297 7.07 -4.82 1.44
N SER A 298 7.54 -4.86 0.19
CA SER A 298 8.79 -4.20 -0.21
C SER A 298 8.77 -2.69 0.06
N PHE A 299 7.63 -2.03 -0.20
CA PHE A 299 7.45 -0.60 0.04
C PHE A 299 7.34 -0.23 1.52
N SER A 300 7.06 -1.18 2.42
CA SER A 300 6.88 -0.87 3.84
C SER A 300 8.15 -0.22 4.36
N ALA A 301 8.02 0.99 4.90
CA ALA A 301 9.16 1.72 5.42
C ALA A 301 9.84 0.97 6.58
N ARG A 302 11.17 1.11 6.67
CA ARG A 302 12.02 0.35 7.58
C ARG A 302 12.65 1.27 8.62
N GLY A 303 12.89 0.71 9.80
CA GLY A 303 13.70 1.33 10.84
C GLY A 303 15.18 1.47 10.44
N PRO A 304 16.02 1.91 11.40
CA PRO A 304 15.66 2.32 12.75
C PRO A 304 14.90 3.66 12.78
N ASN A 305 14.38 4.01 13.97
CA ASN A 305 13.82 5.33 14.24
C ASN A 305 14.93 6.40 14.09
N PRO A 306 14.82 7.35 13.14
CA PRO A 306 15.87 8.32 12.90
C PRO A 306 15.96 9.43 13.96
N GLU A 307 14.92 9.64 14.77
CA GLU A 307 14.90 10.63 15.85
C GLU A 307 15.36 10.04 17.19
N THR A 308 14.92 8.82 17.52
CA THR A 308 15.31 8.11 18.75
C THR A 308 15.66 6.66 18.43
N PRO A 309 16.89 6.35 18.00
CA PRO A 309 17.28 5.02 17.56
C PRO A 309 17.09 3.90 18.59
N GLU A 310 17.07 4.23 19.89
CA GLU A 310 16.84 3.32 21.00
C GLU A 310 15.39 2.79 21.05
N ILE A 311 14.43 3.52 20.46
CA ILE A 311 13.03 3.12 20.36
C ILE A 311 12.78 2.56 18.96
N LEU A 312 12.73 1.24 18.85
CA LEU A 312 12.59 0.53 17.58
C LEU A 312 11.27 0.86 16.87
N LYS A 313 11.34 0.97 15.53
CA LYS A 313 10.21 1.18 14.63
C LYS A 313 10.36 0.34 13.35
N PRO A 314 9.26 -0.09 12.69
CA PRO A 314 7.85 0.07 13.12
C PRO A 314 7.54 -0.74 14.38
N ASP A 315 6.38 -0.53 15.01
CA ASP A 315 5.99 -1.26 16.23
C ASP A 315 5.48 -2.67 15.89
N VAL A 316 4.64 -2.78 14.86
CA VAL A 316 4.07 -4.04 14.32
C VAL A 316 3.78 -3.90 12.82
N ILE A 317 3.47 -5.01 12.16
CA ILE A 317 2.87 -5.01 10.82
C ILE A 317 1.45 -5.56 10.82
N ALA A 318 0.68 -5.17 9.81
CA ALA A 318 -0.66 -5.69 9.57
C ALA A 318 -0.92 -5.80 8.05
N PRO A 319 -2.03 -6.42 7.61
CA PRO A 319 -2.35 -6.56 6.20
C PRO A 319 -2.39 -5.20 5.48
N GLY A 320 -1.45 -4.99 4.57
CA GLY A 320 -1.30 -3.71 3.85
C GLY A 320 -1.06 -3.87 2.36
N LEU A 321 -0.84 -5.09 1.85
CA LEU A 321 -0.70 -5.36 0.42
C LEU A 321 -2.01 -5.92 -0.17
N ASN A 322 -2.47 -5.33 -1.27
CA ASN A 322 -3.55 -5.84 -2.11
C ASN A 322 -4.88 -5.99 -1.35
N ILE A 323 -5.26 -4.96 -0.57
CA ILE A 323 -6.42 -4.95 0.32
C ILE A 323 -7.66 -4.40 -0.40
N LEU A 324 -8.75 -5.19 -0.37
CA LEU A 324 -10.06 -4.81 -0.88
C LEU A 324 -10.80 -4.00 0.19
N ALA A 325 -11.26 -2.80 -0.15
CA ALA A 325 -12.12 -1.99 0.73
C ALA A 325 -13.03 -1.06 -0.08
N ALA A 326 -13.94 -0.36 0.58
CA ALA A 326 -14.93 0.51 -0.07
C ALA A 326 -14.25 1.63 -0.87
N TRP A 327 -14.93 2.09 -1.92
CA TRP A 327 -14.42 3.11 -2.83
C TRP A 327 -15.55 4.07 -3.22
N PRO A 328 -15.28 5.38 -3.38
CA PRO A 328 -16.32 6.34 -3.74
C PRO A 328 -16.83 6.12 -5.16
N ASP A 329 -18.12 6.41 -5.34
CA ASP A 329 -18.70 6.53 -6.67
C ASP A 329 -17.99 7.59 -7.51
N LYS A 330 -17.89 7.34 -8.82
CA LYS A 330 -17.32 8.25 -9.84
C LYS A 330 -15.83 8.54 -9.69
N VAL A 331 -15.12 7.81 -8.84
CA VAL A 331 -13.66 7.82 -8.78
C VAL A 331 -13.13 6.53 -9.43
N GLY A 332 -12.39 6.66 -10.53
CA GLY A 332 -11.83 5.53 -11.25
C GLY A 332 -10.88 4.69 -10.39
N PRO A 333 -10.95 3.34 -10.42
CA PRO A 333 -10.16 2.49 -9.53
C PRO A 333 -8.65 2.53 -9.78
N SER A 334 -8.21 2.95 -10.97
CA SER A 334 -6.79 3.12 -11.27
C SER A 334 -6.20 4.46 -10.84
N GLY A 335 -7.04 5.40 -10.37
CA GLY A 335 -6.60 6.72 -9.92
C GLY A 335 -6.13 7.68 -11.02
N VAL A 336 -6.25 7.30 -12.31
CA VAL A 336 -5.96 8.20 -13.44
C VAL A 336 -7.23 8.83 -13.98
N SER A 337 -7.13 10.06 -14.50
CA SER A 337 -8.28 10.85 -14.92
C SER A 337 -9.04 10.26 -16.12
N SER A 338 -8.40 9.45 -16.97
CA SER A 338 -9.11 8.77 -18.06
C SER A 338 -9.96 7.57 -17.62
N ASP A 339 -9.79 7.10 -16.37
CA ASP A 339 -10.52 5.96 -15.85
C ASP A 339 -11.89 6.38 -15.32
N SER A 340 -12.90 6.24 -16.18
CA SER A 340 -14.30 6.55 -15.87
C SER A 340 -15.08 5.35 -15.33
N ARG A 341 -14.41 4.22 -15.04
CA ARG A 341 -15.08 3.04 -14.48
C ARG A 341 -15.59 3.36 -13.08
N ASN A 342 -16.81 2.93 -12.76
CA ASN A 342 -17.35 3.01 -11.42
C ASN A 342 -17.20 1.66 -10.70
N THR A 343 -16.74 1.67 -9.45
CA THR A 343 -16.67 0.49 -8.60
C THR A 343 -16.91 0.89 -7.15
N GLU A 344 -17.69 0.11 -6.42
CA GLU A 344 -17.99 0.35 -5.00
C GLU A 344 -16.85 -0.10 -4.08
N PHE A 345 -15.90 -0.86 -4.63
CA PHE A 345 -14.71 -1.35 -3.93
C PHE A 345 -13.46 -1.15 -4.78
N ASN A 346 -12.32 -0.98 -4.12
CA ASN A 346 -11.01 -0.94 -4.77
C ASN A 346 -9.99 -1.79 -4.03
N ILE A 347 -8.97 -2.24 -4.76
CA ILE A 347 -7.82 -2.97 -4.21
C ILE A 347 -6.65 -2.01 -4.17
N LEU A 348 -6.16 -1.68 -2.96
CA LEU A 348 -5.03 -0.79 -2.75
C LEU A 348 -3.96 -1.43 -1.87
N SER A 349 -2.77 -0.86 -1.93
CA SER A 349 -1.60 -1.29 -1.18
C SER A 349 -0.90 -0.11 -0.53
N GLY A 350 -0.51 -0.28 0.73
CA GLY A 350 0.20 0.73 1.50
C GLY A 350 0.16 0.42 2.99
N THR A 351 1.08 1.02 3.75
CA THR A 351 0.97 1.10 5.22
C THR A 351 -0.29 1.85 5.65
N SER A 352 -0.85 2.70 4.79
CA SER A 352 -2.19 3.27 4.91
C SER A 352 -3.31 2.24 4.99
N MET A 353 -3.15 1.04 4.43
CA MET A 353 -4.15 -0.03 4.56
C MET A 353 -3.89 -0.89 5.81
N ALA A 354 -2.64 -0.98 6.26
CA ALA A 354 -2.27 -1.70 7.49
C ALA A 354 -2.72 -0.94 8.76
N CYS A 355 -2.53 0.38 8.80
CA CYS A 355 -2.95 1.25 9.90
C CYS A 355 -4.42 1.06 10.34
N PRO A 356 -5.43 1.10 9.45
CA PRO A 356 -6.83 0.92 9.84
C PRO A 356 -7.16 -0.50 10.30
N HIS A 357 -6.42 -1.54 9.90
CA HIS A 357 -6.58 -2.88 10.49
C HIS A 357 -6.24 -2.84 11.98
N VAL A 358 -5.11 -2.21 12.34
CA VAL A 358 -4.69 -2.09 13.75
C VAL A 358 -5.60 -1.13 14.51
N SER A 359 -6.08 -0.07 13.87
CA SER A 359 -7.03 0.87 14.48
C SER A 359 -8.35 0.20 14.85
N GLY A 360 -8.91 -0.62 13.95
CA GLY A 360 -10.11 -1.39 14.27
C GLY A 360 -9.86 -2.46 15.33
N LEU A 361 -8.67 -3.09 15.34
CA LEU A 361 -8.30 -4.02 16.40
C LEU A 361 -8.17 -3.30 17.76
N ALA A 362 -7.55 -2.12 17.80
CA ALA A 362 -7.46 -1.30 19.00
C ALA A 362 -8.84 -0.90 19.53
N ALA A 363 -9.79 -0.59 18.64
CA ALA A 363 -11.18 -0.31 19.03
C ALA A 363 -11.87 -1.54 19.67
N LEU A 364 -11.61 -2.75 19.16
CA LEU A 364 -12.09 -3.99 19.79
C LEU A 364 -11.45 -4.22 21.17
N LEU A 365 -10.14 -3.98 21.29
CA LEU A 365 -9.42 -4.10 22.57
C LEU A 365 -9.93 -3.11 23.60
N LYS A 366 -10.12 -1.83 23.23
CA LYS A 366 -10.68 -0.79 24.11
C LYS A 366 -12.12 -1.13 24.53
N ALA A 367 -12.93 -1.69 23.63
CA ALA A 367 -14.28 -2.13 23.98
C ALA A 367 -14.29 -3.32 24.95
N ALA A 368 -13.31 -4.22 24.88
CA ALA A 368 -13.19 -5.37 25.76
C ALA A 368 -12.50 -5.04 27.09
N HIS A 369 -11.58 -4.08 27.08
CA HIS A 369 -10.80 -3.60 28.21
C HIS A 369 -10.90 -2.07 28.32
N PRO A 370 -12.04 -1.52 28.78
CA PRO A 370 -12.28 -0.07 28.78
C PRO A 370 -11.26 0.75 29.57
N GLU A 371 -10.66 0.15 30.60
CA GLU A 371 -9.67 0.78 31.48
C GLU A 371 -8.25 0.77 30.92
N TRP A 372 -7.99 0.07 29.80
CA TRP A 372 -6.64 0.04 29.23
C TRP A 372 -6.26 1.42 28.67
N SER A 373 -5.04 1.84 29.03
CA SER A 373 -4.38 3.00 28.44
C SER A 373 -4.04 2.74 26.97
N PRO A 374 -3.74 3.80 26.19
CA PRO A 374 -3.15 3.64 24.85
C PRO A 374 -1.88 2.78 24.85
N ALA A 375 -1.03 2.92 25.88
CA ALA A 375 0.21 2.14 26.01
C ALA A 375 -0.08 0.66 26.29
N ALA A 376 -1.06 0.33 27.12
CA ALA A 376 -1.48 -1.04 27.38
C ALA A 376 -2.05 -1.70 26.11
N ILE A 377 -2.87 -0.99 25.32
CA ILE A 377 -3.36 -1.47 24.02
C ILE A 377 -2.20 -1.72 23.05
N LYS A 378 -1.28 -0.76 22.93
CA LYS A 378 -0.07 -0.88 22.09
C LYS A 378 0.76 -2.09 22.53
N SER A 379 0.96 -2.26 23.84
CA SER A 379 1.69 -3.38 24.40
C SER A 379 1.04 -4.72 24.07
N ALA A 380 -0.27 -4.85 24.28
CA ALA A 380 -1.01 -6.07 23.97
C ALA A 380 -0.90 -6.46 22.49
N LEU A 381 -0.93 -5.48 21.57
CA LEU A 381 -0.73 -5.69 20.14
C LEU A 381 0.68 -6.20 19.82
N MET A 382 1.70 -5.64 20.47
CA MET A 382 3.10 -5.95 20.24
C MET A 382 3.51 -7.31 20.83
N THR A 383 3.22 -7.55 22.11
CA THR A 383 3.68 -8.75 22.84
C THR A 383 2.97 -10.03 22.40
N SER A 384 1.82 -9.90 21.72
CA SER A 384 1.05 -11.01 21.18
C SER A 384 1.25 -11.26 19.68
N ALA A 385 2.01 -10.40 19.00
CA ALA A 385 2.30 -10.52 17.57
C ALA A 385 3.09 -11.80 17.26
N TYR A 386 3.00 -12.26 16.01
CA TYR A 386 3.75 -13.43 15.53
C TYR A 386 4.77 -13.05 14.46
N THR A 387 5.89 -13.79 14.40
CA THR A 387 7.02 -13.51 13.50
C THR A 387 7.21 -14.54 12.40
N VAL A 388 6.33 -15.54 12.35
CA VAL A 388 6.40 -16.66 11.39
C VAL A 388 5.33 -16.58 10.32
N ASP A 389 5.65 -17.07 9.13
CA ASP A 389 4.72 -17.21 8.02
C ASP A 389 3.91 -18.52 8.10
N ASN A 390 3.04 -18.73 7.11
CA ASN A 390 2.21 -19.93 6.97
C ASN A 390 2.97 -21.21 6.56
N ARG A 391 4.31 -21.17 6.51
CA ARG A 391 5.21 -22.33 6.42
C ARG A 391 5.84 -22.66 7.78
N GLY A 392 5.68 -21.79 8.78
CA GLY A 392 6.31 -21.90 10.09
C GLY A 392 7.75 -21.36 10.12
N GLU A 393 8.16 -20.63 9.08
CA GLU A 393 9.48 -20.00 8.98
C GLU A 393 9.38 -18.51 9.34
N THR A 394 10.49 -17.89 9.74
CA THR A 394 10.51 -16.44 9.95
C THR A 394 10.07 -15.69 8.69
N MET A 395 9.26 -14.65 8.85
CA MET A 395 8.80 -13.81 7.73
C MET A 395 9.97 -13.32 6.86
N LEU A 396 9.72 -13.28 5.55
CA LEU A 396 10.67 -12.78 4.57
C LEU A 396 10.38 -11.32 4.21
N ASP A 397 11.41 -10.64 3.70
CA ASP A 397 11.32 -9.35 3.05
C ASP A 397 11.00 -9.55 1.57
N GLU A 398 9.85 -9.03 1.12
CA GLU A 398 9.39 -9.16 -0.27
C GLU A 398 10.36 -8.55 -1.29
N SER A 399 11.19 -7.57 -0.90
CA SER A 399 12.10 -6.89 -1.82
C SER A 399 13.25 -7.74 -2.32
N ASN A 400 13.68 -8.75 -1.54
CA ASN A 400 14.90 -9.52 -1.81
C ASN A 400 14.80 -11.01 -1.40
N GLY A 401 13.74 -11.42 -0.71
CA GLY A 401 13.54 -12.80 -0.25
C GLY A 401 14.36 -13.21 0.97
N ASN A 402 15.10 -12.29 1.60
CA ASN A 402 15.85 -12.55 2.83
C ASN A 402 14.92 -12.59 4.05
N THR A 403 15.39 -13.19 5.13
CA THR A 403 14.71 -13.15 6.44
C THR A 403 14.57 -11.71 6.93
N SER A 404 13.35 -11.31 7.29
CA SER A 404 13.08 -10.01 7.89
C SER A 404 13.58 -9.92 9.33
N THR A 405 13.78 -8.69 9.77
CA THR A 405 14.28 -8.30 11.08
C THR A 405 13.25 -7.46 11.84
N VAL A 406 13.56 -7.14 13.10
CA VAL A 406 12.74 -6.23 13.92
C VAL A 406 12.62 -4.82 13.33
N LEU A 407 13.54 -4.40 12.47
CA LEU A 407 13.47 -3.10 11.77
C LEU A 407 12.49 -3.12 10.59
N ASP A 408 12.05 -4.32 10.19
CA ASP A 408 11.11 -4.52 9.08
C ASP A 408 9.68 -4.73 9.60
N PHE A 409 9.52 -5.56 10.65
CA PHE A 409 8.21 -5.93 11.17
C PHE A 409 7.90 -5.53 12.62
N GLY A 410 8.84 -4.88 13.33
CA GLY A 410 8.68 -4.57 14.74
C GLY A 410 8.59 -5.82 15.61
N SER A 411 7.54 -5.91 16.42
CA SER A 411 7.23 -7.12 17.20
C SER A 411 6.64 -8.26 16.38
N GLY A 412 6.21 -7.99 15.14
CA GLY A 412 5.67 -9.00 14.22
C GLY A 412 4.34 -8.59 13.59
N HIS A 413 3.68 -9.56 12.98
CA HIS A 413 2.35 -9.38 12.42
C HIS A 413 1.29 -9.51 13.52
N VAL A 414 0.33 -8.59 13.55
CA VAL A 414 -0.71 -8.54 14.59
C VAL A 414 -1.50 -9.85 14.69
N HIS A 415 -1.82 -10.27 15.92
CA HIS A 415 -2.62 -11.45 16.22
C HIS A 415 -3.88 -11.08 17.02
N PRO A 416 -5.02 -10.78 16.36
CA PRO A 416 -6.23 -10.29 17.03
C PRO A 416 -6.65 -11.11 18.25
N THR A 417 -6.75 -12.43 18.13
CA THR A 417 -7.23 -13.31 19.21
C THR A 417 -6.28 -13.36 20.41
N LYS A 418 -4.96 -13.22 20.20
CA LYS A 418 -3.97 -13.27 21.28
C LYS A 418 -3.84 -11.92 21.97
N ALA A 419 -4.00 -10.82 21.24
CA ALA A 419 -4.01 -9.47 21.81
C ALA A 419 -5.16 -9.24 22.80
N MET A 420 -6.26 -9.99 22.69
CA MET A 420 -7.40 -9.92 23.62
C MET A 420 -7.05 -10.34 25.05
N ASP A 421 -6.05 -11.21 25.22
CA ASP A 421 -5.57 -11.68 26.52
C ASP A 421 -4.04 -11.89 26.47
N PRO A 422 -3.26 -10.78 26.54
CA PRO A 422 -1.82 -10.83 26.42
C PRO A 422 -1.13 -11.38 27.68
N GLY A 423 -1.89 -11.60 28.77
CA GLY A 423 -1.39 -11.93 30.09
C GLY A 423 -0.76 -10.74 30.81
N LEU A 424 0.30 -10.16 30.22
CA LEU A 424 1.01 -9.00 30.76
C LEU A 424 1.06 -7.87 29.72
N VAL A 425 1.02 -6.64 30.22
CA VAL A 425 1.23 -5.42 29.44
C VAL A 425 2.34 -4.58 30.08
N TYR A 426 3.08 -3.88 29.23
CA TYR A 426 4.04 -2.85 29.60
C TYR A 426 3.33 -1.50 29.51
N ASP A 427 2.72 -1.11 30.62
CA ASP A 427 1.95 0.13 30.71
C ASP A 427 2.84 1.29 31.17
N ILE A 428 2.56 2.48 30.64
CA ILE A 428 3.23 3.74 30.96
C ILE A 428 2.23 4.89 30.82
N THR A 429 2.56 6.01 31.45
CA THR A 429 1.76 7.23 31.46
C THR A 429 2.38 8.32 30.60
N THR A 430 1.64 9.40 30.36
CA THR A 430 2.19 10.59 29.70
C THR A 430 3.39 11.18 30.43
N MET A 431 3.46 11.06 31.77
CA MET A 431 4.60 11.53 32.55
C MET A 431 5.89 10.79 32.20
N ASP A 432 5.82 9.49 31.91
CA ASP A 432 6.99 8.72 31.47
C ASP A 432 7.51 9.23 30.10
N TYR A 433 6.60 9.67 29.21
CA TYR A 433 7.01 10.33 27.96
C TYR A 433 7.62 11.70 28.18
N ILE A 434 7.13 12.47 29.17
CA ILE A 434 7.72 13.78 29.53
C ILE A 434 9.12 13.59 30.12
N ASP A 435 9.28 12.62 31.02
CA ASP A 435 10.58 12.26 31.60
C ASP A 435 11.56 11.76 30.53
N PHE A 436 11.06 11.12 29.47
CA PHE A 436 11.86 10.76 28.30
C PHE A 436 12.26 11.97 27.43
N LEU A 437 11.43 13.01 27.35
CA LEU A 437 11.70 14.23 26.55
C LEU A 437 12.61 15.24 27.27
N CYS A 438 12.71 15.15 28.61
CA CYS A 438 13.50 16.03 29.47
C CYS A 438 14.89 15.47 29.74
#